data_AF-A0A068NLS9-F1
#
_entry.id   AF-A0A068NLS9-F1
#
_cell.length_a   1.000
_cell.length_b   1.000
_cell.length_c   1.000
_cell.angle_alpha   90.00
_cell.angle_beta   90.00
_cell.angle_gamma   90.00
#
_symmetry.space_group_name_H-M   'P 1'
#
loop_
_entity.id
_entity.type
_entity.pdbx_description
1 polymer ?
#
loop_
_entity_poly.entity_id
_entity_poly.type
_entity_poly.pdbx_seq_one_letter_code
_entity_poly.pdbx_strand_id
1 'polypeptide(L)' 'MPGMGAPEILAATSEELRAQVPIVLFSSSVSPSDIARCEALGVREYVEKPTDPSAYADAVTAICTKWASG' A
#
# COMPACT_ATOMS: atom_id res chain seq x y z
N MET A 1 -0.73 -8.73 -10.33
CA MET A 1 -1.19 -8.97 -11.72
C MET A 1 -0.01 -8.72 -12.66
N PRO A 2 0.31 -9.61 -13.61
CA PRO A 2 1.42 -9.38 -14.54
C PRO A 2 1.16 -8.11 -15.36
N GLY A 3 2.13 -7.19 -15.40
CA GLY A 3 2.08 -5.99 -16.25
C GLY A 3 1.27 -4.79 -15.75
N MET A 4 0.63 -4.87 -14.57
CA MET A 4 -0.05 -3.72 -13.95
C MET A 4 0.74 -3.21 -12.75
N GLY A 5 1.02 -1.91 -12.73
CA GLY A 5 1.59 -1.22 -11.58
C GLY A 5 0.55 -0.95 -10.49
N ALA A 6 1.03 -0.53 -9.32
CA ALA A 6 0.17 -0.12 -8.22
C ALA A 6 -0.82 1.00 -8.61
N PRO A 7 -0.43 2.05 -9.37
CA PRO A 7 -1.37 3.09 -9.76
C PRO A 7 -2.55 2.57 -10.58
N GLU A 8 -2.32 1.62 -11.49
CA GLU A 8 -3.37 1.05 -12.33
C GLU A 8 -4.36 0.21 -11.50
N ILE A 9 -3.84 -0.55 -10.53
CA ILE A 9 -4.67 -1.34 -9.61
C ILE A 9 -5.51 -0.41 -8.71
N LEU A 10 -4.91 0.65 -8.19
CA LEU A 10 -5.59 1.63 -7.35
C LEU A 10 -6.68 2.34 -8.13
N ALA A 11 -6.38 2.83 -9.35
CA ALA A 11 -7.37 3.48 -10.21
C ALA A 11 -8.55 2.56 -10.57
N ALA A 12 -8.31 1.24 -10.69
CA ALA A 12 -9.36 0.25 -10.93
C ALA A 12 -10.17 -0.13 -9.68
N THR A 13 -9.71 0.22 -8.49
CA THR A 13 -10.43 0.01 -7.22
C THR A 13 -11.49 1.09 -7.07
N SER A 14 -12.68 0.81 -6.53
CA SER A 14 -13.73 1.85 -6.37
C SER A 14 -13.37 2.86 -5.29
N GLU A 15 -13.76 4.13 -5.47
CA GLU A 15 -13.55 5.20 -4.49
C GLU A 15 -14.13 4.82 -3.12
N GLU A 16 -15.33 4.22 -3.09
CA GLU A 16 -15.99 3.81 -1.84
C GLU A 16 -15.17 2.76 -1.07
N LEU A 17 -14.47 1.87 -1.77
CA LEU A 17 -13.62 0.87 -1.14
C LEU A 17 -12.34 1.50 -0.59
N ARG A 18 -11.73 2.43 -1.34
CA ARG A 18 -10.53 3.15 -0.89
C ARG A 18 -10.80 4.07 0.31
N ALA A 19 -12.03 4.58 0.40
CA ALA A 19 -12.45 5.38 1.55
C ALA A 19 -12.68 4.54 2.82
N GLN A 20 -13.18 3.31 2.69
CA GLN A 20 -13.54 2.44 3.82
C GLN A 20 -12.40 1.56 4.30
N VAL A 21 -11.47 1.18 3.42
CA VAL A 21 -10.41 0.24 3.74
C VAL A 21 -9.04 0.92 3.58
N PRO A 22 -8.19 0.95 4.62
CA PRO A 22 -6.83 1.47 4.48
C PRO A 22 -6.05 0.63 3.47
N ILE A 23 -5.56 1.27 2.40
CA ILE A 23 -4.70 0.62 1.41
C ILE A 23 -3.25 0.94 1.73
N VAL A 24 -2.44 -0.11 1.88
CA VAL A 24 -0.99 -0.03 2.07
C VAL A 24 -0.30 -0.74 0.91
N LEU A 25 0.78 -0.15 0.41
CA LEU A 25 1.54 -0.69 -0.71
C LEU A 25 2.89 -1.25 -0.27
N PHE A 26 3.16 -2.51 -0.62
CA PHE A 26 4.52 -3.07 -0.57
C PHE A 26 5.21 -2.95 -1.93
N SER A 27 6.41 -2.39 -1.96
CA SER A 27 7.19 -2.28 -3.19
C SER A 27 8.69 -2.48 -2.97
N SER A 28 9.34 -3.08 -3.95
CA SER A 28 10.80 -3.28 -3.99
C SER A 28 11.57 -2.08 -4.52
N SER A 29 10.88 -1.05 -5.01
CA SER A 29 11.50 0.19 -5.50
C SER A 29 10.60 1.37 -5.19
N VAL A 30 11.15 2.37 -4.53
CA VAL A 30 10.49 3.63 -4.23
C VAL A 30 10.94 4.65 -5.27
N SER A 31 10.14 4.84 -6.32
CA SER A 31 10.25 6.04 -7.14
C SER A 31 9.45 7.17 -6.48
N PRO A 32 10.03 8.35 -6.22
CA PRO A 32 9.27 9.47 -5.66
C PRO A 32 8.04 9.85 -6.49
N SER A 33 8.08 9.68 -7.82
CA SER A 33 6.94 9.94 -8.70
C SER A 33 5.79 8.95 -8.47
N ASP A 34 6.12 7.68 -8.18
CA ASP A 34 5.12 6.63 -7.99
C ASP A 34 4.47 6.74 -6.62
N ILE A 35 5.26 7.12 -5.60
CA ILE A 35 4.73 7.43 -4.26
C ILE A 35 3.70 8.54 -4.38
N ALA A 36 4.07 9.69 -4.97
CA ALA A 36 3.18 10.83 -5.10
C ALA A 36 1.89 10.49 -5.86
N ARG A 37 1.99 9.67 -6.92
CA ARG A 37 0.82 9.21 -7.69
C ARG A 37 -0.07 8.27 -6.88
N CYS A 38 0.50 7.37 -6.08
CA CYS A 38 -0.27 6.45 -5.25
C CYS A 38 -0.93 7.16 -4.05
N GLU A 39 -0.24 8.11 -3.42
CA GLU A 39 -0.80 8.95 -2.35
C GLU A 39 -2.00 9.76 -2.85
N ALA A 40 -1.91 10.34 -4.05
CA ALA A 40 -3.02 11.05 -4.68
C ALA A 40 -4.25 10.15 -4.96
N LEU A 41 -4.07 8.82 -4.99
CA LEU A 41 -5.15 7.83 -5.16
C LEU A 41 -5.67 7.26 -3.83
N GLY A 42 -5.25 7.82 -2.68
CA GLY A 42 -5.75 7.44 -1.36
C GLY A 42 -5.00 6.29 -0.70
N VAL A 43 -3.77 5.98 -1.14
CA VAL A 43 -2.89 5.06 -0.39
C VAL A 43 -2.50 5.71 0.93
N ARG A 44 -2.62 4.96 2.03
CA ARG A 44 -2.27 5.46 3.38
C ARG A 44 -0.79 5.36 3.68
N GLU A 45 -0.12 4.35 3.14
CA GLU A 45 1.26 4.09 3.47
C GLU A 45 1.97 3.29 2.38
N TYR A 46 3.24 3.64 2.20
CA TYR A 46 4.17 2.93 1.36
C TYR A 46 5.18 2.22 2.25
N VAL A 47 5.34 0.92 2.07
CA VAL A 47 6.23 0.10 2.88
C VAL A 47 7.18 -0.65 1.96
N GLU A 48 8.46 -0.68 2.31
CA GLU A 48 9.44 -1.48 1.59
C GLU A 48 9.02 -2.95 1.63
N LYS A 49 9.10 -3.62 0.48
CA LYS A 49 8.65 -5.01 0.39
C LYS A 49 9.48 -5.89 1.33
N PRO A 50 8.83 -6.60 2.28
CA PRO A 50 9.55 -7.48 3.18
C PRO A 50 10.29 -8.58 2.41
N THR A 51 11.53 -8.83 2.83
CA THR A 51 12.42 -9.81 2.19
C THR A 51 12.16 -11.24 2.64
N ASP A 52 11.55 -11.41 3.81
CA ASP A 52 11.30 -12.70 4.45
C ASP A 52 10.01 -12.69 5.29
N PRO A 53 9.53 -13.87 5.73
CA PRO A 53 8.29 -13.98 6.50
C PRO A 53 8.30 -13.28 7.86
N SER A 54 9.45 -13.16 8.52
CA SER A 54 9.55 -12.47 9.82
C SER A 54 9.34 -10.97 9.61
N ALA A 55 10.07 -10.38 8.67
CA ALA A 55 9.92 -8.98 8.31
C ALA A 55 8.49 -8.66 7.83
N TYR A 56 7.84 -9.61 7.14
CA TYR A 56 6.44 -9.47 6.75
C TYR A 56 5.49 -9.44 7.95
N ALA A 57 5.66 -10.36 8.90
CA ALA A 57 4.83 -10.40 10.11
C ALA A 57 4.99 -9.12 10.94
N ASP A 58 6.21 -8.61 11.05
CA ASP A 58 6.50 -7.36 11.76
C ASP A 58 5.84 -6.16 11.05
N ALA A 59 5.99 -6.07 9.72
CA ALA A 59 5.36 -5.01 8.92
C ALA A 59 3.84 -5.01 9.04
N VAL A 60 3.20 -6.18 8.91
CA VAL A 60 1.73 -6.30 9.02
C VAL A 60 1.26 -5.96 10.44
N THR A 61 1.97 -6.43 11.47
CA THR A 61 1.66 -6.07 12.86
C THR A 61 1.69 -4.55 13.04
N ALA A 62 2.76 -3.90 12.60
CA ALA A 62 2.91 -2.45 12.69
C ALA A 62 1.79 -1.69 11.94
N ILE A 63 1.44 -2.12 10.73
CA ILE A 63 0.34 -1.56 9.94
C ILE A 63 -0.98 -1.68 10.69
N CYS A 64 -1.31 -2.88 11.19
CA CYS A 64 -2.53 -3.12 11.93
C CYS A 64 -2.60 -2.30 13.21
N THR A 65 -1.51 -2.26 13.99
CA THR A 65 -1.47 -1.43 15.20
C THR A 65 -1.68 0.06 14.89
N LYS A 66 -1.11 0.56 13.80
CA LYS A 66 -1.21 1.96 13.38
C LYS A 66 -2.60 2.33 12.86
N TRP A 67 -3.22 1.47 12.04
CA TRP A 67 -4.42 1.84 11.28
C TRP A 67 -5.70 1.12 11.70
N ALA A 68 -5.63 -0.05 12.36
CA ALA A 68 -6.81 -0.79 12.82
C ALA A 68 -7.30 -0.37 14.21
N SER A 69 -6.53 0.48 14.91
CA SER A 69 -6.85 0.98 16.25
C SER A 69 -7.71 2.26 16.24
N GLY A 70 -8.24 2.67 15.08
CA GLY A 70 -8.99 3.92 14.87
C GLY A 70 -10.44 3.69 14.48
#